data_AF-A0A4P6PAN8-F1
#
_entry.id   AF-A0A4P6PAN8-F1
#
_cell.length_a   1.000
_cell.length_b   1.000
_cell.length_c   1.000
_cell.angle_alpha   90.00
_cell.angle_beta   90.00
_cell.angle_gamma   90.00
#
_symmetry.space_group_name_H-M   'P 1'
#
loop_
_entity.id
_entity.type
_entity.pdbx_description
1 polymer ?
#
loop_
_entity_poly.entity_id
_entity_poly.type
_entity_poly.pdbx_seq_one_letter_code
_entity_poly.pdbx_strand_id
1 'polypeptide(L)'
;MLETVILVVFAMIGVSLLLNLWRLLVGPSIPDRILALDTMYINSIALIILYGMSLGTTLYFEAALLIAMLGFVSTVAVCKYLLRGDIIE
;
A
#
# COMPACT_ATOMS: atom_id res chain seq x y z
N MET A 1 21.18 4.50 16.33
CA MET A 1 21.22 3.51 15.22
C MET A 1 19.83 3.19 14.70
N LEU A 2 18.86 2.83 15.55
CA LEU A 2 17.49 2.55 15.12
C LEU A 2 16.81 3.75 14.43
N GLU A 3 16.93 4.96 14.98
CA GLU A 3 16.34 6.16 14.38
C GLU A 3 16.86 6.45 12.96
N THR A 4 18.17 6.29 12.75
CA THR A 4 18.79 6.46 11.43
C THR A 4 18.27 5.44 10.43
N VAL A 5 18.11 4.17 10.86
CA VAL A 5 17.53 3.11 10.02
C VAL A 5 16.08 3.44 9.66
N ILE A 6 15.26 3.85 10.64
CA ILE A 6 13.86 4.24 10.40
C ILE A 6 13.80 5.36 9.36
N LEU A 7 14.65 6.38 9.47
CA LEU A 7 14.69 7.50 8.53
C LEU A 7 15.10 7.08 7.11
N VAL A 8 16.10 6.21 6.99
CA VAL A 8 16.52 5.65 5.68
C VAL A 8 15.40 4.84 5.04
N VAL A 9 14.73 3.97 5.81
CA VAL A 9 13.62 3.17 5.30
C VAL A 9 12.44 4.07 4.92
N PHE A 10 12.14 5.12 5.69
CA PHE A 10 11.14 6.13 5.33
C PHE A 10 11.40 6.74 3.96
N ALA A 11 12.65 7.16 3.71
CA ALA A 11 13.04 7.74 2.43
C ALA A 11 12.91 6.72 1.28
N MET A 12 13.37 5.48 1.49
CA MET A 12 13.26 4.41 0.49
C MET A 12 11.81 4.08 0.12
N ILE A 13 10.93 3.97 1.12
CA ILE A 13 9.50 3.72 0.87
C ILE A 13 8.83 4.93 0.23
N GLY A 14 9.22 6.15 0.62
CA GLY A 14 8.78 7.37 -0.05
C GLY A 14 9.11 7.39 -1.55
N VAL A 15 10.34 7.01 -1.92
CA VAL A 15 10.75 6.86 -3.32
C VAL A 15 9.95 5.75 -4.02
N SER A 16 9.76 4.60 -3.36
CA SER A 16 8.94 3.50 -3.89
C SER A 16 7.49 3.96 -4.19
N LEU A 17 6.90 4.77 -3.31
CA LEU A 17 5.58 5.38 -3.52
C LEU A 17 5.53 6.30 -4.74
N LEU A 18 6.56 7.12 -4.95
CA LEU A 18 6.65 7.98 -6.15
C LEU A 18 6.76 7.16 -7.43
N LEU A 19 7.56 6.09 -7.43
CA LEU A 19 7.70 5.18 -8.57
C LEU A 19 6.39 4.44 -8.87
N ASN A 20 5.67 3.98 -7.84
CA ASN A 20 4.38 3.35 -8.01
C ASN A 20 3.31 4.33 -8.50
N LEU A 21 3.32 5.57 -8.01
CA LEU A 21 2.45 6.63 -8.50
C LEU A 21 2.70 6.91 -9.99
N TRP A 22 3.96 6.95 -10.41
CA TRP A 22 4.30 7.09 -11.82
C TRP A 22 3.79 5.90 -12.65
N ARG A 23 3.96 4.66 -12.16
CA ARG A 23 3.44 3.45 -12.82
C ARG A 23 1.92 3.43 -12.90
N LEU A 24 1.22 3.93 -11.87
CA LEU A 24 -0.23 4.04 -11.84
C LEU A 24 -0.75 4.97 -12.95
N LEU A 25 -0.06 6.08 -13.20
CA LEU A 25 -0.46 7.07 -14.22
C LEU A 25 -0.12 6.61 -15.64
N VAL A 26 1.07 6.04 -15.85
CA VAL A 26 1.57 5.68 -17.20
C VAL A 26 1.24 4.24 -17.60
N GLY A 27 0.74 3.41 -16.68
CA GLY A 27 0.46 1.99 -16.92
C GLY A 27 -0.37 1.74 -18.18
N PRO A 28 0.08 0.84 -19.10
CA PRO A 28 -0.56 0.62 -20.40
C PRO A 28 -1.86 -0.17 -20.28
N SER A 29 -1.95 -1.10 -19.33
CA SER A 29 -3.13 -1.93 -19.09
C SER A 29 -3.81 -1.58 -17.78
N ILE A 30 -5.12 -1.85 -17.68
CA ILE A 30 -5.86 -1.65 -16.42
C ILE A 30 -5.31 -2.56 -15.29
N PRO A 31 -4.98 -3.84 -15.54
CA PRO A 31 -4.34 -4.68 -14.53
C PRO A 31 -3.00 -4.14 -14.02
N ASP A 32 -2.16 -3.55 -14.88
CA ASP A 32 -0.91 -2.90 -14.44
C ASP A 32 -1.16 -1.78 -13.43
N ARG A 33 -2.22 -0.98 -13.66
CA ARG A 33 -2.59 0.13 -12.78
C ARG A 33 -3.13 -0.38 -11.45
N ILE A 34 -3.92 -1.46 -11.46
CA ILE A 34 -4.45 -2.08 -10.24
C ILE A 34 -3.32 -2.65 -9.40
N LEU A 35 -2.35 -3.34 -10.01
CA LEU A 35 -1.17 -3.85 -9.31
C LEU A 35 -0.30 -2.73 -8.72
N ALA A 36 -0.15 -1.61 -9.46
CA ALA A 36 0.54 -0.44 -8.94
C ALA A 36 -0.18 0.13 -7.71
N LEU A 37 -1.52 0.22 -7.74
CA LEU A 37 -2.34 0.68 -6.62
C LEU A 37 -2.22 -0.25 -5.40
N ASP A 38 -2.27 -1.57 -5.61
CA ASP A 38 -2.09 -2.58 -4.55
C ASP A 38 -0.72 -2.42 -3.86
N THR A 39 0.33 -2.23 -4.66
CA THR A 39 1.68 -2.01 -4.16
C THR A 39 1.80 -0.68 -3.39
N MET A 40 1.10 0.38 -3.82
CA MET A 40 1.01 1.64 -3.06
C MET A 40 0.34 1.46 -1.71
N TYR A 41 -0.67 0.57 -1.63
CA TYR A 41 -1.36 0.24 -0.39
C TYR A 41 -0.39 -0.40 0.62
N ILE A 42 0.40 -1.38 0.19
CA ILE A 42 1.42 -2.04 1.01
C ILE A 42 2.49 -1.04 1.47
N ASN A 43 2.98 -0.17 0.58
CA ASN A 43 3.93 0.87 0.95
C ASN A 43 3.36 1.82 2.03
N SER A 44 2.08 2.17 1.91
CA SER A 44 1.40 3.05 2.88
C SER A 44 1.28 2.39 4.26
N ILE A 45 0.96 1.09 4.30
CA ILE A 45 0.93 0.29 5.54
C ILE A 45 2.31 0.27 6.19
N ALA A 46 3.37 0.08 5.41
CA ALA A 46 4.74 0.10 5.92
C ALA A 46 5.12 1.48 6.51
N LEU A 47 4.71 2.59 5.87
CA LEU A 47 4.92 3.93 6.42
C LEU A 47 4.19 4.14 7.75
N ILE A 48 2.95 3.64 7.89
CA ILE A 48 2.19 3.72 9.15
C ILE A 48 2.90 2.95 10.27
N ILE A 49 3.42 1.75 9.97
CA ILE A 49 4.17 0.94 10.94
C ILE A 49 5.45 1.66 11.37
N LEU A 50 6.24 2.17 10.41
CA LEU A 50 7.46 2.92 10.70
C LEU A 50 7.18 4.18 11.53
N TYR A 51 6.07 4.86 11.24
CA TYR A 51 5.62 6.01 12.01
C TYR A 51 5.27 5.61 13.45
N GLY A 52 4.54 4.50 13.64
CA GLY A 52 4.25 3.95 14.97
C GLY A 52 5.51 3.59 15.74
N MET A 53 6.49 2.97 15.07
CA MET A 53 7.80 2.67 15.65
C MET A 53 8.56 3.93 16.06
N SER A 54 8.48 5.01 15.25
CA SER A 54 9.12 6.30 15.57
C SER A 54 8.51 6.98 16.80
N LEU A 55 7.22 6.78 17.04
CA LEU A 55 6.49 7.31 18.20
C LEU A 55 6.56 6.38 19.43
N GLY A 56 7.10 5.17 19.28
CA GLY A 56 7.18 4.18 20.35
C GLY A 56 5.81 3.63 20.78
N THR A 57 4.79 3.66 19.91
CA THR A 57 3.43 3.18 20.23
C THR A 57 2.98 2.06 19.30
N THR A 58 2.29 1.08 19.85
CA THR A 58 1.71 -0.06 19.12
C THR A 58 0.35 0.26 18.49
N LEU A 59 -0.26 1.40 18.79
CA LEU A 59 -1.59 1.76 18.28
C LEU A 59 -1.66 1.77 16.74
N TYR A 60 -0.60 2.25 16.08
CA TYR A 60 -0.53 2.30 14.62
C TYR A 60 -0.37 0.92 13.98
N PHE A 61 0.14 -0.07 14.73
CA PHE A 61 0.25 -1.44 14.22
C PHE A 61 -1.12 -2.09 14.04
N GLU A 62 -2.04 -1.90 14.99
CA GLU A 62 -3.42 -2.38 14.88
C GLU A 62 -4.16 -1.70 13.72
N ALA A 63 -4.00 -0.38 13.58
CA ALA A 63 -4.56 0.37 12.46
C ALA A 63 -4.02 -0.11 11.10
N ALA A 64 -2.71 -0.37 11.01
CA ALA A 64 -2.06 -0.91 9.82
C ALA A 64 -2.61 -2.29 9.45
N LEU A 65 -2.87 -3.16 10.42
CA LEU A 65 -3.50 -4.46 10.23
C LEU A 65 -4.93 -4.35 9.66
N LEU A 66 -5.74 -3.45 10.20
CA LEU A 66 -7.09 -3.19 9.69
C LEU A 66 -7.05 -2.69 8.24
N ILE A 67 -6.15 -1.75 7.94
CA ILE A 67 -5.95 -1.21 6.59
C ILE A 67 -5.46 -2.30 5.63
N ALA A 68 -4.58 -3.19 6.07
CA ALA A 68 -4.09 -4.31 5.27
C ALA A 68 -5.22 -5.26 4.85
N MET A 69 -6.10 -5.63 5.79
CA MET A 69 -7.25 -6.48 5.49
C MET A 69 -8.21 -5.80 4.50
N LEU A 70 -8.52 -4.52 4.72
CA LEU A 70 -9.41 -3.76 3.82
C LEU A 70 -8.81 -3.56 2.43
N GLY A 71 -7.50 -3.28 2.34
CA GLY A 71 -6.77 -3.11 1.09
C GLY A 71 -6.83 -4.36 0.22
N PHE A 72 -6.56 -5.53 0.81
CA PHE A 72 -6.66 -6.81 0.12
C PHE A 72 -8.08 -7.10 -0.40
N VAL A 73 -9.11 -6.86 0.41
CA VAL A 73 -10.51 -7.05 -0.02
C VAL A 73 -10.86 -6.11 -1.17
N SER A 74 -10.39 -4.86 -1.13
CA SER A 74 -10.60 -3.88 -2.19
C SER A 74 -10.01 -4.34 -3.53
N THR A 75 -8.76 -4.83 -3.55
CA THR A 75 -8.13 -5.29 -4.79
C THR A 75 -8.75 -6.57 -5.33
N VAL A 76 -9.16 -7.50 -4.48
CA VAL A 76 -9.95 -8.68 -4.90
C VAL A 76 -11.26 -8.27 -5.55
N ALA A 77 -12.00 -7.32 -4.97
CA ALA A 77 -13.27 -6.84 -5.52
C ALA A 77 -13.08 -6.19 -6.91
N VAL A 78 -12.04 -5.36 -7.08
CA VAL A 78 -11.73 -4.72 -8.36
C VAL A 78 -11.33 -5.75 -9.42
N CYS A 79 -10.50 -6.74 -9.07
CA CYS A 79 -10.12 -7.82 -9.98
C CYS A 79 -11.33 -8.67 -10.40
N LYS A 80 -12.23 -8.98 -9.46
CA LYS A 80 -13.46 -9.74 -9.75
C LYS A 80 -14.39 -8.98 -10.69
N TYR A 81 -14.58 -7.68 -10.43
CA TYR A 81 -15.35 -6.80 -11.30
C TYR A 81 -14.79 -6.79 -12.73
N LEU A 82 -13.48 -6.72 -12.87
CA LEU A 82 -12.81 -6.68 -14.18
C LEU A 82 -13.00 -7.96 -15.00
N LEU A 83 -13.07 -9.12 -14.33
CA LEU A 83 -13.22 -10.42 -14.99
C LEU A 83 -14.67 -10.74 -15.34
N ARG A 84 -15.63 -10.35 -14.50
CA ARG A 84 -17.03 -10.81 -14.60
C ARG A 84 -18.04 -9.70 -14.93
N GLY A 85 -17.65 -8.43 -14.86
CA GLY A 85 -18.57 -7.29 -15.01
C GLY A 85 -19.47 -7.03 -13.79
N ASP A 86 -19.61 -8.01 -12.90
CA ASP A 86 -20.35 -7.91 -11.64
C ASP A 86 -19.54 -8.39 -10.43
N ILE A 87 -19.76 -7.74 -9.28
CA ILE A 87 -19.04 -7.98 -8.03
C ILE A 87 -19.74 -9.07 -7.20
N ILE A 88 -21.07 -9.07 -7.22
CA ILE A 88 -21.95 -9.93 -6.43
C ILE A 88 -22.83 -10.71 -7.41
N GLU A 89 -22.86 -12.03 -7.24
CA GLU A 89 -23.75 -12.95 -7.97
C GLU A 89 -25.09 -13.04 -7.24
#